data_AF-A0A0G0LK05-F1
#
_entry.id   AF-A0A0G0LK05-F1
#
_cell.length_a   1.000
_cell.length_b   1.000
_cell.length_c   1.000
_cell.angle_alpha   90.00
_cell.angle_beta   90.00
_cell.angle_gamma   90.00
#
_symmetry.space_group_name_H-M   'P 1'
#
loop_
_entity.id
_entity.type
_entity.pdbx_description
1 polymer ?
#
loop_
_entity_poly.entity_id
_entity_poly.type
_entity_poly.pdbx_seq_one_letter_code
_entity_poly.pdbx_strand_id
1 'polypeptide(L)' 'MELSTDQKKALDTLMGWSKKMGENQFLTLGGYAGTGKTTLISVYRKKIREENKKIRVAFASFTGKATRVLRGKLAEMETV' A
#
# COMPACT_ATOMS: atom_id res chain seq x y z
N MET A 1 -14.07 5.98 -2.02
CA MET A 1 -14.09 4.60 -1.51
C MET A 1 -13.82 4.66 -0.02
N GLU A 2 -14.68 4.08 0.81
CA GLU A 2 -14.46 4.04 2.25
C GLU A 2 -13.75 2.75 2.65
N LEU A 3 -12.71 2.85 3.50
CA LEU A 3 -12.00 1.69 4.04
C LEU A 3 -12.78 1.08 5.21
N SER A 4 -12.76 -0.26 5.32
CA SER A 4 -13.28 -0.95 6.51
C SER A 4 -12.46 -0.61 7.75
N THR A 5 -13.00 -0.89 8.94
CA THR A 5 -12.29 -0.69 10.21
C THR A 5 -10.94 -1.40 10.25
N ASP A 6 -10.88 -2.63 9.76
CA ASP A 6 -9.62 -3.40 9.75
C ASP A 6 -8.62 -2.85 8.74
N GLN A 7 -9.10 -2.40 7.57
CA GLN A 7 -8.25 -1.73 6.59
C GLN A 7 -7.71 -0.40 7.12
N LYS A 8 -8.51 0.38 7.86
CA LYS A 8 -8.07 1.62 8.53
C LYS A 8 -6.95 1.31 9.54
N LYS A 9 -7.15 0.34 10.43
CA LYS A 9 -6.14 -0.10 11.40
C LYS A 9 -4.84 -0.58 10.73
N ALA A 10 -4.96 -1.38 9.68
CA ALA A 10 -3.82 -1.86 8.92
C ALA A 10 -3.06 -0.71 8.23
N LEU A 11 -3.79 0.27 7.68
CA LEU A 11 -3.20 1.46 7.08
C LEU A 11 -2.45 2.30 8.10
N ASP A 12 -3.00 2.51 9.29
CA ASP A 12 -2.35 3.27 10.35
C ASP A 12 -1.05 2.60 10.82
N THR A 13 -1.06 1.25 10.89
CA THR A 13 0.14 0.45 11.19
C THR A 13 1.20 0.61 10.09
N LEU A 14 0.80 0.56 8.82
CA LEU A 14 1.69 0.77 7.68
C LEU A 14 2.30 2.18 7.69
N MET A 15 1.50 3.21 7.97
CA MET A 15 1.97 4.60 8.07
C MET A 15 2.98 4.77 9.20
N GLY A 16 2.69 4.18 10.38
CA GLY A 16 3.61 4.19 11.52
C GLY A 16 4.94 3.50 11.21
N TRP A 17 4.91 2.38 10.47
CA TRP A 17 6.11 1.67 10.04
C TRP A 17 6.96 2.52 9.07
N SER A 18 6.36 3.17 8.07
CA SER A 18 7.12 4.04 7.14
C SER A 18 7.83 5.22 7.82
N LYS A 19 7.34 5.70 8.97
CA LYS A 19 7.97 6.79 9.71
C LYS A 19 9.22 6.36 10.47
N LYS A 20 9.34 5.06 10.74
CA LYS A 20 10.47 4.44 11.46
C LYS A 20 11.42 3.71 10.51
N MET A 21 11.45 4.11 9.23
CA MET A 21 12.34 3.51 8.23
C MET A 21 13.80 3.68 8.67
N GLY A 22 14.43 2.57 9.04
CA GLY A 22 15.78 2.50 9.61
C GLY A 22 15.90 1.56 10.81
N GLU A 23 14.83 1.43 11.61
CA GLU A 23 14.83 0.59 12.83
C GLU A 23 14.14 -0.78 12.61
N ASN A 24 13.09 -0.80 11.78
CA ASN A 24 12.32 -2.02 11.48
C ASN A 24 12.34 -2.30 9.98
N GLN A 25 13.14 -3.28 9.57
CA GLN A 25 13.43 -3.51 8.14
C GLN A 25 12.24 -4.06 7.35
N PHE A 26 11.31 -4.79 7.99
CA PHE A 26 10.20 -5.47 7.30
C PHE A 26 8.89 -5.39 8.09
N LEU A 27 7.78 -5.26 7.35
CA LEU A 27 6.41 -5.37 7.85
C LEU A 27 5.60 -6.25 6.91
N THR A 28 4.87 -7.22 7.45
CA THR A 28 4.02 -8.14 6.67
C THR A 28 2.56 -7.76 6.80
N LEU A 29 1.89 -7.53 5.66
CA LEU A 29 0.44 -7.35 5.59
C LEU A 29 -0.23 -8.64 5.11
N GLY A 30 -0.89 -9.35 6.02
CA GLY A 30 -1.71 -10.53 5.72
C GLY A 30 -3.17 -10.20 5.42
N GLY A 31 -3.93 -11.20 4.96
CA GLY A 31 -5.39 -11.11 4.84
C GLY A 31 -5.98 -12.15 3.89
N TYR A 32 -7.25 -12.50 4.12
CA TYR A 32 -7.98 -13.47 3.30
C TYR A 32 -8.12 -13.06 1.82
N ALA A 33 -8.50 -14.01 0.97
CA ALA A 33 -8.84 -13.71 -0.42
C ALA A 33 -10.00 -12.69 -0.49
N GLY A 34 -9.94 -11.76 -1.44
CA GLY A 34 -11.00 -10.76 -1.63
C GLY A 34 -11.02 -9.58 -0.65
N THR A 35 -10.17 -9.54 0.39
CA THR A 35 -10.18 -8.45 1.41
C THR A 35 -9.58 -7.12 0.95
N GLY A 36 -9.25 -6.98 -0.34
CA GLY A 36 -8.79 -5.71 -0.91
C GLY A 36 -7.34 -5.32 -0.61
N LYS A 37 -6.45 -6.28 -0.29
CA LYS A 37 -5.02 -6.01 0.00
C LYS A 37 -4.34 -5.11 -1.04
N THR A 38 -4.52 -5.40 -2.33
CA THR A 38 -3.95 -4.59 -3.42
C THR A 38 -4.50 -3.16 -3.42
N THR A 39 -5.78 -2.98 -3.12
CA THR A 39 -6.40 -1.66 -2.97
C THR A 39 -5.84 -0.92 -1.76
N LEU A 40 -5.62 -1.61 -0.64
CA LEU A 40 -5.02 -0.99 0.55
C LEU A 40 -3.61 -0.48 0.28
N ILE A 41 -2.82 -1.24 -0.48
CA ILE A 41 -1.47 -0.83 -0.91
C ILE A 41 -1.49 0.43 -1.79
N SER A 42 -2.47 0.58 -2.70
CA SER A 42 -2.56 1.80 -3.52
C SER A 42 -2.97 3.02 -2.70
N VAL A 43 -3.86 2.85 -1.72
CA VAL A 43 -4.20 3.92 -0.76
C VAL A 43 -2.99 4.29 0.10
N TYR A 44 -2.23 3.30 0.57
CA TYR A 44 -1.01 3.53 1.34
C TYR A 44 0.03 4.32 0.54
N ARG A 45 0.24 3.96 -0.73
CA ARG A 45 1.12 4.69 -1.64
C ARG A 45 0.70 6.14 -1.83
N LYS A 46 -0.61 6.40 -1.93
CA LYS A 46 -1.16 7.75 -2.04
C LYS A 46 -0.80 8.58 -0.81
N LYS A 47 -1.03 8.05 0.39
CA LYS A 47 -0.68 8.72 1.66
C LYS A 47 0.82 9.02 1.77
N ILE A 48 1.70 8.08 1.38
CA ILE A 48 3.15 8.34 1.35
C ILE A 48 3.48 9.52 0.42
N ARG A 49 2.83 9.59 -0.76
CA ARG A 49 3.06 10.69 -1.72
C ARG A 49 2.61 12.04 -1.17
N GLU A 50 1.47 12.05 -0.49
CA GLU A 50 0.90 13.24 0.15
C GLU A 50 1.78 13.74 1.29
N GLU A 51 2.34 12.84 2.09
CA GLU A 51 3.24 13.17 3.20
C GLU A 51 4.62 13.63 2.70
N ASN A 52 5.19 12.95 1.71
CA ASN A 52 6.48 13.34 1.12
C ASN A 52 6.65 12.87 -0.33
N LYS A 53 6.52 13.83 -1.26
CA LYS A 53 6.68 13.60 -2.71
C LYS A 53 8.08 13.12 -3.13
N LYS A 54 9.10 13.29 -2.28
CA LYS A 54 10.48 12.85 -2.59
C LYS A 54 10.67 11.34 -2.40
N ILE A 55 9.80 10.68 -1.63
CA ILE A 55 9.91 9.24 -1.38
C ILE A 55 9.56 8.47 -2.67
N ARG A 56 10.52 7.66 -3.12
CA ARG A 56 10.34 6.76 -4.26
C ARG A 56 9.93 5.38 -3.73
N VAL A 57 8.88 4.82 -4.32
CA VAL A 57 8.34 3.51 -3.94
C VAL A 57 8.39 2.60 -5.15
N ALA A 58 9.03 1.44 -5.00
CA ALA A 58 9.04 0.38 -6.00
C ALA A 58 8.04 -0.71 -5.59
N PHE A 59 7.29 -1.24 -6.55
CA PHE A 59 6.41 -2.38 -6.35
C PHE A 59 6.94 -3.59 -7.07
N ALA A 60 6.93 -4.74 -6.39
CA ALA A 60 7.26 -6.04 -6.96
C ALA A 60 6.12 -7.01 -6.68
N SER A 61 5.88 -7.93 -7.62
CA SER A 61 4.92 -9.01 -7.43
C SER A 61 5.40 -10.26 -8.16
N PHE A 62 5.02 -11.44 -7.65
CA PHE A 62 5.50 -12.71 -8.17
C PHE A 62 4.94 -13.05 -9.56
N THR A 63 3.77 -12.54 -9.93
CA THR A 63 3.10 -12.89 -11.21
C THR A 63 2.72 -11.67 -12.02
N GLY A 64 2.77 -11.79 -13.36
CA GLY A 64 2.36 -10.71 -14.27
C GLY A 64 0.90 -10.29 -14.09
N LYS A 65 0.00 -11.23 -13.73
CA LYS A 65 -1.40 -10.90 -13.44
C LYS A 65 -1.52 -10.01 -12.21
N ALA A 66 -0.81 -10.32 -11.12
CA ALA A 66 -0.81 -9.50 -9.91
C ALA A 66 -0.22 -8.10 -10.19
N THR A 67 0.88 -8.02 -10.95
CA THR A 67 1.46 -6.75 -11.40
C THR A 67 0.45 -5.92 -12.20
N ARG A 68 -0.28 -6.53 -13.14
CA ARG A 68 -1.30 -5.83 -13.94
C ARG A 68 -2.43 -5.26 -13.07
N VAL A 69 -2.94 -6.05 -12.12
CA VAL A 69 -3.98 -5.62 -11.19
C VAL A 69 -3.48 -4.46 -10.32
N LEU A 70 -2.28 -4.58 -9.75
CA LEU A 70 -1.67 -3.54 -8.92
C LEU A 70 -1.46 -2.24 -9.70
N ARG A 71 -0.92 -2.31 -10.92
CA ARG A 71 -0.76 -1.15 -11.80
C ARG A 71 -2.09 -0.44 -12.06
N GLY A 72 -3.15 -1.21 -12.33
CA GLY A 72 -4.50 -0.66 -12.49
C GLY A 72 -4.97 0.10 -11.24
N LYS A 73 -4.80 -0.50 -10.05
CA LYS A 73 -5.19 0.13 -8.78
C LYS A 73 -4.37 1.37 -8.41
N LEU A 74 -3.10 1.42 -8.79
CA LEU A 74 -2.27 2.60 -8.58
C LEU A 74 -2.66 3.74 -9.54
N ALA A 75 -3.01 3.41 -10.79
CA ALA A 75 -3.46 4.38 -11.79
C ALA A 75 -4.84 4.98 -11.42
N GLU A 76 -5.79 4.16 -10.97
CA GLU A 76 -7.09 4.61 -10.44
C GLU A 76 -6.95 5.63 -9.29
N MET A 77 -5.84 5.56 -8.53
CA MET A 77 -5.56 6.43 -7.38
C MET A 77 -4.63 7.62 -7.73
N GLU A 78 -4.22 7.76 -9.00
CA GLU A 78 -3.30 8.81 -9.48
C GLU A 78 -1.94 8.79 -8.75
N THR A 79 -1.42 7.57 -8.52
CA THR A 79 -0.18 7.34 -7.74
C THR A 79 0.99 6.75 -8.52
N VAL A 80 0.77 6.46 -9.81
CA VAL A 80 1.81 6.02 -10.77
C VAL A 80 2.42 7.24 -11.44
#